data_AF-A0A7G5DX75-F1
#
_entry.id   AF-A0A7G5DX75-F1
#
_cell.length_a   1.000
_cell.length_b   1.000
_cell.length_c   1.000
_cell.angle_alpha   90.00
_cell.angle_beta   90.00
_cell.angle_gamma   90.00
#
_symmetry.space_group_name_H-M   'P 1'
#
loop_
_entity.id
_entity.type
_entity.pdbx_description
1 polymer ?
#
loop_
_entity_poly.entity_id
_entity_poly.type
_entity_poly.pdbx_seq_one_letter_code
_entity_poly.pdbx_strand_id
1 'polypeptide(L)'
;MVPIFEQGKGQGIGHSFDTFLRRFLDICEEHLKNDRAKAFAFILYDFSDNATKQVLRNQGGFTKLDRLSGQELSIFFLHSENKRQLKGFNEIFLHAFDISQDSNLPFVLFFKIIDREVKDIEIVELEEANIIFAFEELYRVIDVYVKKLKGYKNNEKTSNKFIHIFESVKRISAEKFIEYLVTKIGDYTGQHLL
;
A
#
# COMPACT_ATOMS: atom_id res chain seq x y z
N MET A 1 -6.77 -8.26 -2.00
CA MET A 1 -5.70 -7.41 -2.56
C MET A 1 -6.22 -6.76 -3.84
N VAL A 2 -5.82 -5.52 -4.12
CA VAL A 2 -6.31 -4.76 -5.28
C VAL A 2 -5.12 -4.18 -6.06
N PRO A 3 -4.81 -4.71 -7.25
CA PRO A 3 -3.77 -4.18 -8.12
C PRO A 3 -4.24 -2.95 -8.90
N ILE A 4 -3.30 -2.06 -9.18
CA ILE A 4 -3.48 -0.87 -10.02
C ILE A 4 -2.64 -1.06 -11.29
N PHE A 5 -3.20 -0.76 -12.45
CA PHE A 5 -2.57 -0.88 -13.75
C PHE A 5 -2.48 0.45 -14.50
N GLU A 6 -1.59 0.49 -15.47
CA GLU A 6 -1.49 1.56 -16.46
C GLU A 6 -2.64 1.49 -17.48
N GLN A 7 -3.10 2.63 -17.99
CA GLN A 7 -3.98 2.69 -19.16
C GLN A 7 -3.18 2.35 -20.43
N GLY A 8 -3.04 1.05 -20.73
CA GLY A 8 -2.38 0.53 -21.93
C GLY A 8 -2.63 -0.97 -22.10
N LYS A 9 -2.84 -1.42 -23.35
CA LYS A 9 -3.29 -2.78 -23.81
C LYS A 9 -3.42 -3.82 -22.68
N GLY A 10 -4.49 -3.66 -21.89
CA GLY A 10 -4.71 -4.41 -20.66
C GLY A 10 -4.98 -5.89 -20.91
N GLN A 11 -4.35 -6.73 -20.09
CA GLN A 11 -4.74 -8.13 -19.88
C GLN A 11 -4.51 -8.55 -18.41
N GLY A 12 -4.86 -7.68 -17.46
CA GLY A 12 -4.77 -7.96 -16.02
C GLY A 12 -6.08 -7.68 -15.29
N ILE A 13 -6.38 -8.47 -14.25
CA ILE A 13 -7.48 -8.25 -13.30
C ILE A 13 -7.10 -7.08 -12.38
N GLY A 14 -7.61 -5.87 -12.58
CA GLY A 14 -7.24 -4.67 -11.79
C GLY A 14 -7.78 -3.35 -12.36
N HIS A 15 -7.48 -2.23 -11.68
CA HIS A 15 -8.03 -0.91 -12.01
C HIS A 15 -6.99 0.02 -12.65
N SER A 16 -7.38 0.89 -13.58
CA SER A 16 -6.51 2.01 -13.98
C SER A 16 -6.21 2.91 -12.78
N PHE A 17 -5.15 3.72 -12.82
CA PHE A 17 -4.80 4.58 -11.69
C PHE A 17 -5.94 5.53 -11.27
N ASP A 18 -6.64 6.15 -12.22
CA ASP A 18 -7.79 7.00 -11.94
C ASP A 18 -8.97 6.23 -11.32
N THR A 19 -9.28 5.06 -11.85
CA THR A 19 -10.39 4.23 -11.38
C THR A 19 -10.07 3.62 -10.03
N PHE A 20 -8.80 3.28 -9.82
CA PHE A 20 -8.28 2.85 -8.53
C PHE A 20 -8.46 3.95 -7.49
N LEU A 21 -7.99 5.17 -7.76
CA LEU A 21 -8.09 6.26 -6.79
C LEU A 21 -9.54 6.53 -6.43
N ARG A 22 -10.44 6.55 -7.40
CA ARG A 22 -11.89 6.63 -7.15
C ARG A 22 -12.36 5.48 -6.26
N ARG A 23 -12.00 4.23 -6.59
CA ARG A 23 -12.40 3.06 -5.79
C ARG A 23 -11.81 3.08 -4.38
N PHE A 24 -10.57 3.53 -4.22
CA PHE A 24 -9.92 3.69 -2.93
C PHE A 24 -10.63 4.75 -2.10
N LEU A 25 -10.98 5.90 -2.69
CA LEU A 25 -11.79 6.94 -2.05
C LEU A 25 -13.17 6.40 -1.63
N ASP A 26 -13.85 5.65 -2.50
CA ASP A 26 -15.13 5.01 -2.16
C ASP A 26 -14.99 4.07 -0.97
N ILE A 27 -13.91 3.26 -0.94
CA ILE A 27 -13.62 2.37 0.18
C ILE A 27 -13.38 3.20 1.45
N CYS A 28 -12.56 4.26 1.39
CA CYS A 28 -12.35 5.15 2.54
C CYS A 28 -13.68 5.74 3.03
N GLU A 29 -14.56 6.20 2.14
CA GLU A 29 -15.88 6.71 2.51
C GLU A 29 -16.80 5.65 3.12
N GLU A 30 -16.86 4.45 2.53
CA GLU A 30 -17.63 3.32 3.07
C GLU A 30 -17.16 2.97 4.49
N HIS A 31 -15.85 3.07 4.73
CA HIS A 31 -15.23 2.86 6.04
C HIS A 31 -15.69 3.92 7.05
N LEU A 32 -15.64 5.19 6.67
CA LEU A 32 -16.10 6.31 7.49
C LEU A 32 -17.61 6.24 7.79
N LYS A 33 -18.42 5.84 6.82
CA LYS A 33 -19.89 5.77 6.95
C LYS A 33 -20.35 4.63 7.85
N ASN A 34 -19.67 3.49 7.82
CA ASN A 34 -20.10 2.27 8.52
C ASN A 34 -19.40 2.03 9.86
N ASP A 35 -18.58 2.98 10.33
CA ASP A 35 -17.72 2.86 11.52
C ASP A 35 -16.95 1.52 11.57
N ARG A 36 -16.58 1.02 10.37
CA ARG A 36 -15.84 -0.22 10.22
C ARG A 36 -14.37 0.10 10.32
N ALA A 37 -13.71 -0.41 11.35
CA ALA A 37 -12.25 -0.49 11.34
C ALA A 37 -11.80 -1.60 10.37
N LYS A 38 -11.33 -1.24 9.17
CA LYS A 38 -10.40 -2.08 8.40
C LYS A 38 -9.12 -1.29 8.25
N ALA A 39 -7.99 -1.99 8.29
CA ALA A 39 -6.72 -1.36 8.01
C ALA A 39 -6.42 -1.42 6.51
N PHE A 40 -5.48 -0.60 6.09
CA PHE A 40 -5.04 -0.50 4.72
C PHE A 40 -3.52 -0.71 4.66
N ALA A 41 -3.05 -1.27 3.55
CA ALA A 41 -1.64 -1.37 3.24
C ALA A 41 -1.36 -0.89 1.81
N PHE A 42 -0.33 -0.08 1.63
CA PHE A 42 0.28 0.17 0.33
C PHE A 42 1.65 -0.52 0.27
N ILE A 43 1.89 -1.30 -0.77
CA ILE A 43 3.22 -1.80 -1.10
C ILE A 43 3.82 -0.83 -2.10
N LEU A 44 4.82 -0.07 -1.67
CA LEU A 44 5.57 0.87 -2.50
C LEU A 44 6.91 0.25 -2.84
N TYR A 45 7.29 0.32 -4.11
CA TYR A 45 8.55 -0.20 -4.61
C TYR A 45 9.05 0.63 -5.78
N ASP A 46 10.34 0.51 -6.07
CA ASP A 46 10.98 1.21 -7.17
C ASP A 46 11.04 0.40 -8.45
N PHE A 47 11.21 1.09 -9.58
CA PHE A 47 11.26 0.42 -10.88
C PHE A 47 12.43 -0.59 -10.99
N SER A 48 13.51 -0.41 -10.26
CA SER A 48 14.65 -1.33 -10.23
C SER A 48 14.42 -2.58 -9.37
N ASP A 49 13.37 -2.62 -8.56
CA ASP A 49 13.11 -3.73 -7.65
C ASP A 49 12.45 -4.90 -8.38
N ASN A 50 13.29 -5.78 -8.91
CA ASN A 50 12.84 -6.98 -9.61
C ASN A 50 12.25 -8.04 -8.66
N ALA A 51 12.65 -8.07 -7.39
CA ALA A 51 12.18 -9.08 -6.44
C ALA A 51 10.70 -8.81 -6.11
N THR A 52 10.38 -7.60 -5.64
CA THR A 52 9.02 -7.18 -5.30
C THR A 52 8.11 -7.23 -6.54
N LYS A 53 8.59 -6.76 -7.70
CA LYS A 53 7.85 -6.87 -8.96
C LYS A 53 7.43 -8.30 -9.28
N GLN A 54 8.35 -9.26 -9.15
CA GLN A 54 8.04 -10.64 -9.48
C GLN A 54 7.15 -11.31 -8.42
N VAL A 55 7.33 -10.98 -7.15
CA VAL A 55 6.45 -11.42 -6.07
C VAL A 55 5.00 -11.00 -6.34
N LEU A 56 4.80 -9.73 -6.71
CA LEU A 56 3.46 -9.17 -6.97
C LEU A 56 2.84 -9.65 -8.30
N ARG A 57 3.64 -10.16 -9.25
CA ARG A 57 3.15 -10.79 -10.50
C ARG A 57 2.74 -12.26 -10.32
N ASN A 58 3.21 -12.93 -9.27
CA ASN A 58 2.95 -14.34 -9.06
C ASN A 58 1.52 -14.56 -8.53
N GLN A 59 0.64 -15.18 -9.35
CA GLN A 59 -0.75 -15.46 -8.98
C GLN A 59 -0.89 -16.32 -7.71
N GLY A 60 0.03 -17.26 -7.47
CA GLY A 60 0.06 -18.07 -6.26
C GLY A 60 0.44 -17.26 -5.02
N GLY A 61 1.38 -16.33 -5.17
CA GLY A 61 1.75 -15.37 -4.12
C GLY A 61 0.59 -14.43 -3.77
N PHE A 62 -0.06 -13.87 -4.79
CA PHE A 62 -1.23 -13.00 -4.64
C PHE A 62 -2.37 -13.71 -3.88
N THR A 63 -2.69 -14.94 -4.25
CA THR A 63 -3.76 -15.73 -3.60
C THR A 63 -3.47 -15.97 -2.12
N LYS A 64 -2.21 -16.24 -1.76
CA LYS A 64 -1.80 -16.44 -0.36
C LYS A 64 -1.94 -15.16 0.45
N LEU A 65 -1.46 -14.04 -0.08
CA LEU A 65 -1.57 -12.72 0.57
C LEU A 65 -3.03 -12.26 0.69
N ASP A 66 -3.85 -12.49 -0.33
CA ASP A 66 -5.28 -12.19 -0.30
C ASP A 66 -6.00 -12.97 0.79
N ARG A 67 -5.76 -14.29 0.87
CA ARG A 67 -6.31 -15.14 1.93
C ARG A 67 -5.83 -14.73 3.32
N LEU A 68 -4.57 -14.34 3.46
CA LEU A 68 -3.99 -13.88 4.72
C LEU A 68 -4.64 -12.58 5.20
N SER A 69 -4.83 -11.64 4.29
CA SER A 69 -5.41 -10.32 4.56
C SER A 69 -6.89 -10.40 4.94
N GLY A 70 -7.63 -11.29 4.26
CA GLY A 70 -9.04 -11.54 4.52
C GLY A 70 -9.86 -10.25 4.54
N GLN A 71 -10.71 -10.09 5.56
CA GLN A 71 -11.53 -8.89 5.73
C GLN A 71 -10.84 -7.80 6.57
N GLU A 72 -9.66 -8.09 7.16
CA GLU A 72 -9.00 -7.21 8.13
C GLU A 72 -8.17 -6.12 7.45
N LEU A 73 -7.54 -6.46 6.33
CA LEU A 73 -6.55 -5.64 5.65
C LEU A 73 -6.85 -5.55 4.15
N SER A 74 -6.93 -4.33 3.63
CA SER A 74 -6.96 -4.10 2.17
C SER A 74 -5.57 -3.69 1.69
N ILE A 75 -4.94 -4.54 0.87
CA ILE A 75 -3.61 -4.28 0.31
C ILE A 75 -3.71 -3.76 -1.11
N PHE A 76 -2.98 -2.67 -1.39
CA PHE A 76 -2.89 -1.98 -2.67
C PHE A 76 -1.44 -1.91 -3.16
N PHE A 77 -1.26 -1.96 -4.48
CA PHE A 77 0.04 -1.74 -5.12
C PHE A 77 -0.14 -1.32 -6.58
N LEU A 78 0.81 -0.54 -7.09
CA LEU A 78 0.86 -0.20 -8.51
C LEU A 78 1.69 -1.22 -9.28
N HIS A 79 1.13 -1.77 -10.35
CA HIS A 79 1.84 -2.51 -11.37
C HIS A 79 1.98 -1.64 -12.61
N SER A 80 3.19 -1.14 -12.85
CA SER A 80 3.50 -0.32 -14.02
C SER A 80 4.89 -0.64 -14.55
N GLU A 81 5.00 -0.79 -15.87
CA GLU A 81 6.29 -0.86 -16.58
C GLU A 81 6.83 0.55 -16.89
N ASN A 82 6.12 1.60 -16.48
CA ASN A 82 6.51 3.00 -16.65
C ASN A 82 7.12 3.57 -15.37
N LYS A 83 8.46 3.74 -15.38
CA LYS A 83 9.22 4.30 -14.24
C LYS A 83 8.67 5.65 -13.75
N ARG A 84 8.22 6.53 -14.65
CA ARG A 84 7.72 7.87 -14.28
C ARG A 84 6.41 7.77 -13.52
N GLN A 85 5.50 6.90 -13.95
CA GLN A 85 4.22 6.69 -13.25
C GLN A 85 4.41 6.02 -11.90
N LEU A 86 5.27 5.00 -11.81
CA LEU A 86 5.58 4.36 -10.54
C LEU A 86 6.16 5.37 -9.53
N LYS A 87 7.06 6.24 -10.00
CA LYS A 87 7.59 7.33 -9.18
C LYS A 87 6.51 8.31 -8.75
N GLY A 88 5.67 8.79 -9.67
CA GLY A 88 4.59 9.72 -9.36
C GLY A 88 3.56 9.14 -8.39
N PHE A 89 3.24 7.85 -8.52
CA PHE A 89 2.43 7.13 -7.55
C PHE A 89 3.07 7.15 -6.16
N ASN A 90 4.35 6.75 -6.06
CA ASN A 90 5.06 6.75 -4.79
C ASN A 90 5.10 8.15 -4.16
N GLU A 91 5.41 9.19 -4.95
CA GLU A 91 5.45 10.58 -4.50
C GLU A 91 4.10 11.06 -3.93
N ILE A 92 2.97 10.69 -4.55
CA ILE A 92 1.63 11.02 -4.06
C ILE A 92 1.43 10.46 -2.65
N PHE A 93 1.70 9.17 -2.44
CA PHE A 93 1.50 8.53 -1.14
C PHE A 93 2.53 9.00 -0.11
N LEU A 94 3.81 9.09 -0.46
CA LEU A 94 4.84 9.62 0.45
C LEU A 94 4.47 11.02 0.95
N HIS A 95 4.08 11.93 0.05
CA HIS A 95 3.67 13.28 0.43
C HIS A 95 2.35 13.29 1.21
N ALA A 96 1.37 12.50 0.80
CA ALA A 96 0.07 12.43 1.46
C ALA A 96 0.17 11.93 2.91
N PHE A 97 1.22 11.21 3.24
CA PHE A 97 1.49 10.70 4.58
C PHE A 97 2.67 11.43 5.26
N ASP A 98 3.19 12.55 4.74
CA ASP A 98 4.35 13.30 5.30
C ASP A 98 5.60 12.39 5.54
N ILE A 99 5.81 11.41 4.67
CA ILE A 99 6.96 10.49 4.68
C ILE A 99 8.10 11.12 3.88
N SER A 100 9.30 11.14 4.46
CA SER A 100 10.50 11.65 3.78
C SER A 100 10.74 10.93 2.45
N GLN A 101 11.08 11.68 1.40
CA GLN A 101 11.42 11.12 0.09
C GLN A 101 12.73 10.32 0.10
N ASP A 102 13.52 10.40 1.18
CA ASP A 102 14.74 9.61 1.38
C ASP A 102 14.46 8.21 1.96
N SER A 103 13.19 7.81 2.12
CA SER A 103 12.82 6.47 2.59
C SER A 103 13.32 5.38 1.64
N ASN A 104 13.88 4.29 2.18
CA ASN A 104 14.36 3.18 1.35
C ASN A 104 13.18 2.37 0.80
N LEU A 105 12.94 2.50 -0.50
CA LEU A 105 12.04 1.59 -1.23
C LEU A 105 12.78 0.26 -1.51
N PRO A 106 12.07 -0.89 -1.51
CA PRO A 106 10.63 -1.07 -1.25
C PRO A 106 10.22 -1.06 0.24
N PHE A 107 8.95 -0.73 0.52
CA PHE A 107 8.36 -0.88 1.85
C PHE A 107 6.84 -1.13 1.81
N VAL A 108 6.29 -1.55 2.95
CA VAL A 108 4.84 -1.63 3.20
C VAL A 108 4.41 -0.52 4.16
N LEU A 109 3.49 0.33 3.71
CA LEU A 109 2.84 1.37 4.51
C LEU A 109 1.49 0.89 4.99
N PHE A 110 1.35 0.71 6.30
CA PHE A 110 0.08 0.40 6.95
C PHE A 110 -0.53 1.65 7.57
N PHE A 111 -1.86 1.72 7.59
CA PHE A 111 -2.61 2.77 8.29
C PHE A 111 -4.07 2.35 8.55
N LYS A 112 -4.75 3.08 9.43
CA LYS A 112 -6.18 2.97 9.68
C LYS A 112 -6.87 4.30 9.49
N ILE A 113 -8.18 4.25 9.26
CA ILE A 113 -9.04 5.43 9.26
C ILE A 113 -10.01 5.29 10.44
N ILE A 114 -9.89 6.17 11.43
CA ILE A 114 -10.69 6.14 12.68
C ILE A 114 -11.14 7.57 12.97
N ASP A 115 -12.44 7.78 13.21
CA ASP A 115 -13.03 9.11 13.47
C ASP A 115 -12.69 10.15 12.39
N ARG A 116 -12.63 9.74 11.12
CA ARG A 116 -12.20 10.61 10.01
C ARG A 116 -10.77 11.10 10.12
N GLU A 117 -9.90 10.39 10.84
CA GLU A 117 -8.46 10.65 10.85
C GLU A 117 -7.70 9.42 10.39
N VAL A 118 -6.65 9.64 9.62
CA VAL A 118 -5.63 8.63 9.35
C VAL A 118 -4.81 8.45 10.64
N LYS A 119 -4.83 7.24 11.20
CA LYS A 119 -4.15 6.86 12.45
C LYS A 119 -3.35 5.57 12.25
N ASP A 120 -2.54 5.21 13.24
CA ASP A 120 -1.77 3.97 13.30
C ASP A 120 -0.92 3.73 12.04
N ILE A 121 -0.23 4.78 11.58
CA ILE A 121 0.67 4.69 10.43
C ILE A 121 1.91 3.89 10.84
N GLU A 122 2.23 2.84 10.09
CA GLU A 122 3.42 2.01 10.30
C GLU A 122 4.07 1.73 8.95
N ILE A 123 5.39 1.91 8.88
CA ILE A 123 6.19 1.62 7.68
C ILE A 123 7.10 0.45 8.00
N VAL A 124 7.20 -0.50 7.09
CA VAL A 124 8.12 -1.64 7.17
C VAL A 124 8.88 -1.76 5.87
N GLU A 125 10.18 -1.44 5.90
CA GLU A 125 11.10 -1.62 4.77
C GLU A 125 11.22 -3.11 4.42
N LEU A 126 11.38 -3.41 3.13
CA LEU A 126 11.63 -4.75 2.61
C LEU A 126 13.06 -4.77 2.04
N GLU A 127 13.89 -5.70 2.48
CA GLU A 127 15.33 -5.71 2.16
C GLU A 127 15.73 -6.87 1.24
N GLU A 128 14.86 -7.87 1.07
CA GLU A 128 15.20 -9.10 0.37
C GLU A 128 15.26 -8.92 -1.16
N ALA A 129 16.47 -9.00 -1.72
CA ALA A 129 16.69 -8.95 -3.17
C ALA A 129 16.42 -10.30 -3.87
N ASN A 130 16.31 -11.40 -3.13
CA ASN A 130 16.01 -12.72 -3.69
C ASN A 130 14.49 -12.93 -3.74
N ILE A 131 13.94 -13.31 -4.89
CA ILE A 131 12.50 -13.49 -5.09
C ILE A 131 11.83 -14.46 -4.08
N ILE A 132 12.47 -15.57 -3.73
CA ILE A 132 11.90 -16.57 -2.83
C ILE A 132 11.81 -15.97 -1.42
N PHE A 133 12.89 -15.33 -0.97
CA PHE A 133 12.94 -14.72 0.35
C PHE A 133 12.12 -13.43 0.43
N ALA A 134 11.98 -12.68 -0.65
CA ALA A 134 11.13 -11.50 -0.75
C ALA A 134 9.64 -11.82 -0.57
N PHE A 135 9.18 -12.96 -1.12
CA PHE A 135 7.80 -13.40 -0.86
C PHE A 135 7.60 -13.75 0.63
N GLU A 136 8.53 -14.52 1.22
CA GLU A 136 8.45 -14.91 2.63
C GLU A 136 8.53 -13.69 3.56
N GLU A 137 9.38 -12.72 3.23
CA GLU A 137 9.48 -11.45 3.92
C GLU A 137 8.14 -10.69 3.88
N LEU A 138 7.62 -10.42 2.68
CA LEU A 138 6.35 -9.71 2.52
C LEU A 138 5.20 -10.45 3.23
N TYR A 139 5.13 -11.77 3.08
CA TYR A 139 4.11 -12.60 3.74
C TYR A 139 4.18 -12.45 5.26
N ARG A 140 5.38 -12.54 5.84
CA ARG A 140 5.61 -12.37 7.28
C ARG A 140 5.24 -10.96 7.74
N VAL A 141 5.59 -9.92 6.98
CA VAL A 141 5.24 -8.53 7.29
C VAL A 141 3.72 -8.35 7.37
N ILE A 142 2.98 -8.88 6.38
CA ILE A 142 1.52 -8.86 6.38
C ILE A 142 0.92 -9.71 7.52
N ASP A 143 1.47 -10.90 7.78
CA ASP A 143 0.96 -11.81 8.83
C ASP A 143 1.11 -11.20 10.23
N VAL A 144 2.26 -10.59 10.52
CA VAL A 144 2.50 -9.87 11.77
C VAL A 144 1.49 -8.74 11.96
N TYR A 145 1.24 -7.95 10.91
CA TYR A 145 0.28 -6.85 10.99
C TYR A 145 -1.17 -7.35 11.17
N VAL A 146 -1.60 -8.38 10.41
CA VAL A 146 -2.93 -8.98 10.57
C VAL A 146 -3.12 -9.60 11.95
N LYS A 147 -2.11 -10.27 12.51
CA LYS A 147 -2.15 -10.80 13.88
C LYS A 147 -2.30 -9.68 14.91
N LYS A 148 -1.60 -8.56 14.71
CA LYS A 148 -1.73 -7.35 15.54
C LYS A 148 -3.15 -6.77 15.48
N LEU A 149 -3.77 -6.69 14.29
CA LEU A 149 -5.16 -6.23 14.14
C LEU A 149 -6.17 -7.10 14.92
N LYS A 150 -5.94 -8.41 14.93
CA LYS A 150 -6.80 -9.38 15.65
C LYS A 150 -6.55 -9.44 17.16
N GLY A 151 -5.66 -8.59 17.70
CA GLY A 151 -5.37 -8.54 19.13
C GLY A 151 -4.57 -9.73 19.65
N TYR A 152 -3.90 -10.50 18.78
CA TYR A 152 -3.00 -11.56 19.23
C TYR A 152 -1.77 -10.92 19.90
N LYS A 153 -1.47 -11.35 21.14
CA LYS A 153 -0.22 -10.99 21.82
C LYS A 153 0.93 -11.74 21.16
N ASN A 154 1.81 -11.04 20.46
CA ASN A 154 3.03 -11.64 19.92
C ASN A 154 3.94 -12.06 21.09
N ASN A 155 3.93 -13.35 21.44
CA ASN A 155 4.89 -13.96 22.36
C ASN A 155 6.18 -14.41 21.64
N GLU A 156 6.23 -14.28 20.31
CA GLU A 156 7.45 -14.56 19.56
C GLU A 156 8.43 -13.42 19.77
N LYS A 157 9.56 -13.75 20.41
CA LYS A 157 10.84 -13.09 20.16
C LYS A 157 11.26 -13.41 18.72
N THR A 158 10.50 -12.98 17.73
CA THR A 158 11.00 -12.90 16.37
C THR A 158 12.12 -11.88 16.42
N SER A 159 13.34 -12.32 16.12
CA SER A 159 14.53 -11.50 16.11
C SER A 159 14.33 -10.35 15.12
N ASN A 160 13.81 -9.23 15.62
CA ASN A 160 13.47 -8.01 14.89
C ASN A 160 14.75 -7.32 14.40
N LYS A 161 15.46 -7.95 13.46
CA LYS A 161 16.56 -7.30 12.75
C LYS A 161 16.07 -6.41 11.59
N PHE A 162 14.80 -6.56 11.18
CA PHE A 162 14.29 -6.04 9.90
C PHE A 162 13.01 -5.19 10.01
N ILE A 163 12.43 -5.03 11.20
CA ILE A 163 11.23 -4.19 11.34
C ILE A 163 11.66 -2.82 11.88
N HIS A 164 12.22 -2.00 11.00
CA HIS A 164 12.36 -0.57 11.26
C HIS A 164 10.96 0.06 11.18
N ILE A 165 10.22 0.00 12.28
CA ILE A 165 8.95 0.73 12.44
C ILE A 165 9.32 2.21 12.54
N PHE A 166 9.16 2.94 11.45
CA PHE A 166 9.28 4.39 11.49
C PHE A 166 8.05 5.03 12.15
N GLU A 167 8.32 6.17 12.77
CA GLU A 167 7.51 6.93 13.70
C GLU A 167 6.05 7.13 13.29
N SER A 168 5.19 7.28 14.30
CA SER A 168 3.84 7.80 14.18
C SER A 168 3.85 9.13 13.43
N VAL A 169 3.51 9.09 12.14
CA VAL A 169 3.49 10.26 11.28
C VAL A 169 2.38 11.22 11.72
N LYS A 170 2.46 12.49 11.30
CA LYS A 170 1.41 13.50 11.59
C LYS A 170 0.05 12.92 11.27
N ARG A 171 -0.88 13.05 12.24
CA ARG A 171 -2.29 12.78 11.99
C ARG A 171 -2.77 13.70 10.88
N ILE A 172 -3.26 13.10 9.80
CA ILE A 172 -3.91 13.80 8.71
C ILE A 172 -5.38 13.43 8.79
N SER A 173 -6.25 14.43 8.84
CA SER A 173 -7.69 14.19 8.71
C SER A 173 -7.95 13.52 7.36
N ALA A 174 -8.79 12.50 7.35
CA ALA A 174 -9.20 11.78 6.16
C ALA A 174 -9.71 12.74 5.09
N GLU A 175 -10.40 13.84 5.47
CA GLU A 175 -10.85 14.86 4.52
C GLU A 175 -9.69 15.51 3.76
N LYS A 176 -8.65 15.97 4.46
CA LYS A 176 -7.45 16.55 3.82
C LYS A 176 -6.69 15.55 2.97
N PHE A 177 -6.62 14.29 3.42
CA PHE A 177 -6.02 13.22 2.65
C PHE A 177 -6.80 12.95 1.35
N ILE A 178 -8.13 12.86 1.45
CA ILE A 178 -9.04 12.71 0.31
C ILE A 178 -8.93 13.92 -0.63
N GLU A 179 -8.94 15.14 -0.11
CA GLU A 179 -8.82 16.37 -0.89
C GLU A 179 -7.49 16.42 -1.66
N TYR A 180 -6.39 16.03 -1.01
CA TYR A 180 -5.09 15.92 -1.67
C TYR A 180 -5.12 14.90 -2.81
N LEU A 181 -5.67 13.69 -2.56
CA LEU A 181 -5.80 12.67 -3.60
C LEU A 181 -6.68 13.14 -4.76
N VAL A 182 -7.83 13.79 -4.49
CA VAL A 182 -8.73 14.33 -5.51
C VAL A 182 -8.03 15.38 -6.37
N THR A 183 -7.25 16.27 -5.75
CA THR A 183 -6.44 17.27 -6.47
C THR A 183 -5.46 16.59 -7.43
N LYS A 184 -4.79 15.51 -6.96
CA LYS A 184 -3.81 14.77 -7.77
C LYS A 184 -4.44 13.95 -8.90
N ILE A 185 -5.70 13.51 -8.77
CA ILE A 185 -6.46 12.91 -9.88
C ILE A 185 -6.60 13.91 -11.03
N GLY A 186 -6.89 15.18 -10.72
CA GLY A 186 -7.00 16.26 -11.72
C GLY A 186 -5.69 16.47 -12.48
N ASP A 187 -4.57 16.53 -11.76
CA ASP A 187 -3.23 16.68 -12.36
C ASP A 187 -2.87 15.48 -13.27
N TYR A 188 -3.15 14.25 -12.83
CA TYR A 188 -2.81 13.04 -13.57
C TYR A 188 -3.66 12.85 -14.84
N THR A 189 -4.95 13.17 -14.78
CA THR A 189 -5.85 13.09 -15.94
C THR A 189 -5.54 14.17 -16.98
N GLY A 190 -5.08 15.35 -16.56
CA GLY A 190 -4.64 16.41 -17.47
C GLY A 190 -3.32 16.11 -18.19
N GLN A 191 -2.41 15.35 -17.58
CA GLN A 191 -1.10 15.01 -18.18
C GLN A 191 -1.15 13.85 -19.17
N HIS A 192 -2.21 13.03 -19.17
CA HIS A 192 -2.38 11.89 -20.09
C HIS A 192 -3.30 12.19 -21.30
N LEU A 193 -3.76 13.43 -21.44
CA LEU A 193 -4.55 13.94 -22.59
C LEU A 193 -3.69 14.69 -23.64
N LEU A 194 -2.37 14.70 -23.48
CA LEU A 194 -1.38 15.27 -24.42
C LEU A 194 -0.35 14.21 -24.82
#